data_AF-A0AAU6RPG9-F1
#
_entry.id   AF-A0AAU6RPG9-F1
#
_cell.length_a   1.000
_cell.length_b   1.000
_cell.length_c   1.000
_cell.angle_alpha   90.00
_cell.angle_beta   90.00
_cell.angle_gamma   90.00
#
_symmetry.space_group_name_H-M   'P 1'
#
loop_
_entity.id
_entity.type
_entity.pdbx_description
1 polymer ?
#
loop_
_entity_poly.entity_id
_entity_poly.type
_entity_poly.pdbx_seq_one_letter_code
_entity_poly.pdbx_strand_id
1 'polypeptide(L)'
;MMNYTVKQLADKLEVTKATITNNAKALDLELKKIDNVIQIDDKQAVLISQRINKNKQANSMINKNPEDVSVSGSQTEEKDSRNDDLVEILKQQIEDLKKDKDEYINQVNNLNGLLKQQQTLLSQQQSLQLQSNEKIKALEIELNEIKEDVIEAQTVNINDKVYNELKNSDDRNKKGFLSKWFKK
;
A
#
# COMPACT_ATOMS: atom_id res chain seq x y z
N MET A 1 -42.96 11.28 -9.04
CA MET A 1 -41.81 11.68 -9.88
C MET A 1 -40.61 11.66 -8.96
N MET A 2 -39.61 10.83 -9.26
CA MET A 2 -38.41 10.73 -8.44
C MET A 2 -37.43 11.80 -8.93
N ASN A 3 -36.87 12.55 -8.00
CA ASN A 3 -35.87 13.55 -8.33
C ASN A 3 -34.53 13.08 -7.80
N TYR A 4 -33.51 13.17 -8.64
CA TYR A 4 -32.14 12.87 -8.27
C TYR A 4 -31.42 14.18 -8.00
N THR A 5 -30.61 14.21 -6.95
CA THR A 5 -29.55 15.21 -6.87
C THR A 5 -28.46 14.88 -7.89
N VAL A 6 -27.71 15.88 -8.34
CA VAL A 6 -26.51 15.66 -9.17
C VAL A 6 -25.56 14.64 -8.53
N LYS A 7 -25.43 14.64 -7.21
CA LYS A 7 -24.63 13.67 -6.47
C LYS A 7 -25.19 12.25 -6.62
N GLN A 8 -26.48 12.05 -6.38
CA GLN A 8 -27.09 10.73 -6.46
C GLN A 8 -27.01 10.13 -7.86
N LEU A 9 -27.20 10.95 -8.91
CA LEU A 9 -27.05 10.46 -10.29
C LEU A 9 -25.59 10.15 -10.63
N ALA A 10 -24.65 10.97 -10.15
CA ALA A 10 -23.22 10.74 -10.32
C ALA A 10 -22.77 9.42 -9.65
N ASP A 11 -23.18 9.22 -8.38
CA ASP A 11 -22.88 8.00 -7.63
C ASP A 11 -23.49 6.76 -8.30
N LYS A 12 -24.74 6.86 -8.80
CA LYS A 12 -25.43 5.76 -9.50
C LYS A 12 -24.79 5.37 -10.84
N LEU A 13 -24.20 6.33 -11.55
CA LEU A 13 -23.57 6.12 -12.86
C LEU A 13 -22.05 5.93 -12.77
N GLU A 14 -21.49 5.94 -11.55
CA GLU A 14 -20.06 5.88 -11.27
C GLU A 14 -19.25 6.92 -12.07
N VAL A 15 -19.73 8.17 -12.06
CA VAL A 15 -19.07 9.29 -12.73
C VAL A 15 -18.95 10.48 -11.79
N THR A 16 -18.15 11.48 -12.17
CA THR A 16 -18.05 12.71 -11.38
C THR A 16 -19.31 13.57 -11.52
N LYS A 17 -19.60 14.40 -10.51
CA LYS A 17 -20.67 15.41 -10.59
C LYS A 17 -20.48 16.35 -11.79
N ALA A 18 -19.24 16.67 -12.12
CA ALA A 18 -18.90 17.50 -13.28
C ALA A 18 -19.33 16.84 -14.61
N THR A 19 -19.16 15.51 -14.73
CA THR A 19 -19.61 14.73 -15.88
C THR A 19 -21.12 14.84 -16.08
N ILE A 20 -21.91 14.75 -14.99
CA ILE A 20 -23.36 14.94 -15.04
C ILE A 20 -23.71 16.36 -15.51
N THR A 21 -23.10 17.40 -14.90
CA THR A 21 -23.41 18.80 -15.24
C THR A 21 -23.00 19.16 -16.67
N ASN A 22 -21.89 18.63 -17.17
CA ASN A 22 -21.43 18.90 -18.54
C ASN A 22 -22.34 18.25 -19.58
N ASN A 23 -22.80 17.01 -19.33
CA ASN A 23 -23.73 16.35 -20.23
C ASN A 23 -25.13 16.97 -20.18
N ALA A 24 -25.57 17.47 -19.02
CA ALA A 24 -26.81 18.24 -18.93
C ALA A 24 -26.74 19.53 -19.75
N LYS A 25 -25.64 20.30 -19.64
CA LYS A 25 -25.40 21.49 -20.46
C LYS A 25 -25.35 21.17 -21.96
N ALA A 26 -24.69 20.09 -22.35
CA ALA A 26 -24.58 19.67 -23.74
C ALA A 26 -25.90 19.15 -24.35
N LEU A 27 -26.92 18.93 -23.52
CA LEU A 27 -28.29 18.57 -23.92
C LEU A 27 -29.26 19.75 -23.76
N ASP A 28 -28.74 20.95 -23.46
CA ASP A 28 -29.52 22.15 -23.16
C ASP A 28 -30.62 21.91 -22.11
N LEU A 29 -30.33 21.07 -21.11
CA LEU A 29 -31.26 20.75 -20.03
C LEU A 29 -31.15 21.78 -18.90
N GLU A 30 -32.27 22.45 -18.61
CA GLU A 30 -32.38 23.33 -17.45
C GLU A 30 -32.55 22.51 -16.16
N LEU A 31 -31.52 22.53 -15.31
CA LEU A 31 -31.56 21.86 -14.01
C LEU A 31 -32.11 22.82 -12.94
N LYS A 32 -33.13 22.38 -12.22
CA LYS A 32 -33.75 23.19 -11.16
C LYS A 32 -32.92 23.14 -9.89
N LYS A 33 -32.80 24.27 -9.21
CA LYS A 33 -32.18 24.35 -7.89
C LYS A 33 -33.30 24.45 -6.84
N ILE A 34 -33.38 23.45 -5.97
CA ILE A 34 -34.36 23.36 -4.88
C ILE A 34 -33.57 23.16 -3.59
N ASP A 35 -33.84 23.96 -2.56
CA ASP A 35 -33.16 23.91 -1.25
C ASP A 35 -31.64 23.92 -1.35
N ASN A 36 -31.14 24.80 -2.21
CA ASN A 36 -29.72 24.98 -2.50
C ASN A 36 -29.02 23.78 -3.17
N VAL A 37 -29.78 22.76 -3.58
CA VAL A 37 -29.29 21.55 -4.27
C VAL A 37 -29.85 21.50 -5.70
N ILE A 38 -29.00 21.15 -6.66
CA ILE A 38 -29.41 20.94 -8.05
C ILE A 38 -30.13 19.59 -8.14
N GLN A 39 -31.39 19.63 -8.57
CA GLN A 39 -32.22 18.46 -8.81
C GLN A 39 -32.37 18.19 -10.31
N ILE A 40 -32.49 16.90 -10.60
CA ILE A 40 -32.60 16.32 -11.94
C ILE A 40 -33.85 15.45 -11.94
N ASP A 41 -34.79 15.78 -12.82
CA ASP A 41 -36.03 15.01 -12.97
C ASP A 41 -35.73 13.65 -13.65
N ASP A 42 -36.59 12.66 -13.43
CA ASP A 42 -36.45 11.32 -14.03
C ASP A 42 -36.16 11.34 -15.55
N LYS A 43 -36.88 12.18 -16.31
CA LYS A 43 -36.69 12.32 -17.76
C LYS A 43 -35.30 12.86 -18.10
N GLN A 44 -34.82 13.85 -17.35
CA GLN A 44 -33.50 14.44 -17.54
C GLN A 44 -32.41 13.44 -17.18
N ALA A 45 -32.60 12.68 -16.10
CA ALA A 45 -31.68 11.63 -15.67
C ALA A 45 -31.50 10.55 -16.75
N VAL A 46 -32.59 10.13 -17.41
CA VAL A 46 -32.54 9.16 -18.52
C VAL A 46 -31.72 9.71 -19.69
N LEU A 47 -31.99 10.94 -20.14
CA LEU A 47 -31.27 11.56 -21.27
C LEU A 47 -29.77 11.72 -20.99
N ILE A 48 -29.43 12.18 -19.78
CA ILE A 48 -28.03 12.32 -19.34
C ILE A 48 -27.34 10.95 -19.32
N SER A 49 -28.00 9.93 -18.76
CA SER A 49 -27.46 8.57 -18.67
C SER A 49 -27.19 7.97 -20.06
N GLN A 50 -28.15 8.13 -20.99
CA GLN A 50 -28.02 7.64 -22.36
C GLN A 50 -26.85 8.29 -23.09
N ARG A 51 -26.69 9.61 -22.96
CA ARG A 51 -25.57 10.34 -23.57
C ARG A 51 -24.22 9.89 -23.01
N ILE A 52 -24.11 9.72 -21.69
CA ILE A 52 -22.87 9.24 -21.04
C ILE A 52 -22.51 7.85 -21.56
N ASN A 53 -23.47 6.94 -21.63
CA ASN A 53 -23.23 5.58 -22.12
C ASN A 53 -22.85 5.57 -23.61
N LYS A 54 -23.51 6.37 -24.45
CA LYS A 54 -23.15 6.52 -25.86
C LYS A 54 -21.72 7.04 -26.03
N ASN A 55 -21.30 8.02 -25.23
CA ASN A 55 -19.95 8.57 -25.28
C ASN A 55 -18.89 7.57 -24.77
N LYS A 56 -19.20 6.75 -23.76
CA LYS A 56 -18.32 5.64 -23.32
C LYS A 56 -18.11 4.63 -24.45
N GLN A 57 -19.18 4.25 -25.15
CA GLN A 57 -19.09 3.31 -26.28
C GLN A 57 -18.32 3.90 -27.48
N ALA A 58 -18.57 5.16 -27.84
CA ALA A 58 -17.86 5.83 -28.91
C ALA A 58 -16.35 5.93 -28.62
N ASN A 59 -15.96 6.28 -27.39
CA ASN A 59 -14.54 6.33 -27.00
C ASN A 59 -13.89 4.93 -26.94
N SER A 60 -14.64 3.87 -26.63
CA SER A 60 -14.11 2.49 -26.75
C SER A 60 -13.88 2.06 -28.20
N MET A 61 -14.61 2.63 -29.16
CA MET A 61 -14.42 2.35 -30.60
C MET A 61 -13.28 3.16 -31.21
N ILE A 62 -12.99 4.35 -30.70
CA ILE A 62 -11.90 5.23 -31.21
C ILE A 62 -10.49 4.66 -30.94
N ASN A 63 -10.34 3.74 -29.99
CA ASN A 63 -9.08 3.00 -29.76
C ASN A 63 -8.93 1.73 -30.63
N LYS A 64 -9.80 1.49 -31.62
CA LYS A 64 -9.58 0.48 -32.67
C LYS A 64 -9.11 1.21 -33.94
N ASN A 65 -8.00 0.75 -34.51
CA ASN A 65 -7.33 1.31 -35.69
C ASN A 65 -8.32 1.67 -36.83
N PRO A 66 -8.15 2.82 -37.51
CA PRO A 66 -9.11 3.31 -38.51
C PRO A 66 -8.93 2.72 -39.92
N GLU A 67 -8.31 1.55 -40.09
CA GLU A 67 -7.97 1.02 -41.43
C GLU A 67 -9.09 0.23 -42.13
N ASP A 68 -10.22 -0.10 -41.48
CA ASP A 68 -11.25 -0.94 -42.09
C ASP A 68 -12.66 -0.34 -42.02
N VAL A 69 -12.92 0.76 -42.76
CA VAL A 69 -14.29 1.04 -43.22
C VAL A 69 -14.25 1.74 -44.58
N SER A 70 -14.20 0.95 -45.66
CA SER A 70 -14.63 1.41 -46.98
C SER A 70 -16.16 1.38 -47.02
N VAL A 71 -16.77 2.57 -47.10
CA VAL A 71 -18.20 2.75 -47.30
C VAL A 71 -18.52 2.53 -48.78
N SER A 72 -19.28 1.48 -49.11
CA SER A 72 -20.00 1.40 -50.38
C SER A 72 -21.49 1.25 -50.10
N GLY A 73 -22.27 2.21 -50.57
CA GLY A 73 -23.72 2.20 -50.45
C GLY A 73 -24.37 1.33 -51.52
N SER A 74 -25.35 0.53 -51.11
CA SER A 74 -26.45 0.10 -51.96
C SER A 74 -27.59 -0.43 -51.08
N GLN A 75 -28.60 0.41 -50.85
CA GLN A 75 -29.88 -0.05 -50.31
C GLN A 75 -30.58 -0.88 -51.38
N THR A 76 -30.65 -2.19 -51.17
CA THR A 76 -31.86 -3.03 -51.24
C THR A 76 -31.44 -4.49 -51.10
N GLU A 77 -32.11 -5.24 -50.20
CA GLU A 77 -31.88 -6.66 -49.85
C GLU A 77 -30.97 -6.95 -48.62
N GLU A 78 -31.25 -6.38 -47.44
CA GLU A 78 -30.46 -6.64 -46.21
C GLU A 78 -31.32 -6.81 -44.95
N LYS A 79 -32.10 -7.89 -44.84
CA LYS A 79 -32.70 -8.26 -43.53
C LYS A 79 -32.18 -9.57 -42.95
N ASP A 80 -31.80 -10.55 -43.78
CA ASP A 80 -31.20 -11.79 -43.28
C ASP A 80 -29.68 -11.66 -43.05
N SER A 81 -28.93 -10.99 -43.92
CA SER A 81 -27.48 -10.80 -43.75
C SER A 81 -27.10 -10.00 -42.49
N ARG A 82 -27.90 -9.00 -42.10
CA ARG A 82 -27.65 -8.21 -40.88
C ARG A 82 -27.72 -9.03 -39.59
N ASN A 83 -28.52 -10.10 -39.58
CA ASN A 83 -28.61 -10.98 -38.43
C ASN A 83 -27.37 -11.88 -38.33
N ASP A 84 -26.84 -12.35 -39.46
CA ASP A 84 -25.61 -13.14 -39.50
C ASP A 84 -24.39 -12.30 -39.09
N ASP A 85 -24.28 -11.06 -39.58
CA ASP A 85 -23.23 -10.12 -39.17
C ASP A 85 -23.30 -9.81 -37.67
N LEU A 86 -24.51 -9.65 -37.12
CA LEU A 86 -24.71 -9.43 -35.69
C LEU A 86 -24.29 -10.66 -34.87
N VAL A 87 -24.60 -11.87 -35.36
CA VAL A 87 -24.18 -13.13 -34.71
C VAL A 87 -22.66 -13.25 -34.71
N GLU A 88 -21.99 -12.86 -35.79
CA GLU A 88 -20.52 -12.88 -35.87
C GLU A 88 -19.89 -11.86 -34.91
N ILE A 89 -20.40 -10.63 -34.86
CA ILE A 89 -19.96 -9.62 -33.90
C ILE A 89 -20.13 -10.11 -32.46
N LEU A 90 -21.27 -10.73 -32.14
CA LEU A 90 -21.52 -11.28 -30.80
C LEU A 90 -20.59 -12.43 -30.45
N LYS A 91 -20.27 -13.32 -31.41
CA LYS A 91 -19.27 -14.38 -31.22
C LYS A 91 -17.90 -13.80 -30.92
N GLN A 92 -17.47 -12.79 -31.69
CA GLN A 92 -16.19 -12.12 -31.46
C GLN A 92 -16.16 -11.45 -30.09
N GLN A 93 -17.23 -10.77 -29.67
CA GLN A 93 -17.33 -10.18 -28.34
C GLN A 93 -17.24 -11.21 -27.22
N ILE A 94 -17.86 -12.39 -27.40
CA ILE A 94 -17.75 -13.49 -26.43
C ILE A 94 -16.32 -14.01 -26.34
N GLU A 95 -15.63 -14.12 -27.47
CA GLU A 95 -14.25 -14.57 -27.53
C GLU A 95 -13.29 -13.56 -26.89
N ASP A 96 -13.44 -12.27 -27.22
CA ASP A 96 -12.70 -11.17 -26.59
C ASP A 96 -12.92 -11.18 -25.06
N LEU A 97 -14.17 -11.31 -24.61
CA LEU A 97 -14.50 -11.37 -23.18
C LEU A 97 -13.91 -12.61 -22.48
N LYS A 98 -13.82 -13.75 -23.16
CA LYS A 98 -13.15 -14.94 -22.61
C LYS A 98 -11.65 -14.71 -22.46
N LYS A 99 -11.02 -14.10 -23.46
CA LYS A 99 -9.60 -13.76 -23.43
C LYS A 99 -9.30 -12.78 -22.29
N ASP A 100 -10.09 -11.72 -22.17
CA ASP A 100 -9.96 -10.74 -21.07
C ASP A 100 -10.10 -11.43 -19.70
N LYS A 101 -11.08 -12.34 -19.56
CA LYS A 101 -11.27 -13.10 -18.32
C LYS A 101 -10.04 -13.94 -17.98
N ASP A 102 -9.46 -14.64 -18.95
CA ASP A 102 -8.27 -15.46 -18.75
C ASP A 102 -7.05 -14.60 -18.40
N GLU A 103 -6.89 -13.43 -19.03
CA GLU A 103 -5.87 -12.44 -18.68
C GLU A 103 -6.03 -11.94 -17.23
N TYR A 104 -7.26 -11.60 -16.80
CA TYR A 104 -7.53 -11.20 -15.42
C TYR A 104 -7.24 -12.32 -14.42
N ILE A 105 -7.62 -13.56 -14.72
CA ILE A 105 -7.30 -14.72 -13.86
C ILE A 105 -5.78 -14.87 -13.71
N ASN A 106 -5.03 -14.74 -14.79
CA ASN A 106 -3.57 -14.81 -14.75
C ASN A 106 -2.96 -13.66 -13.92
N GLN A 107 -3.46 -12.44 -14.06
CA GLN A 107 -3.03 -11.30 -13.24
C GLN A 107 -3.30 -11.54 -11.75
N VAL A 108 -4.49 -12.02 -11.40
CA VAL A 108 -4.85 -12.34 -10.00
C VAL A 108 -3.95 -13.42 -9.44
N ASN A 109 -3.67 -14.48 -10.21
CA ASN A 109 -2.77 -15.55 -9.78
C ASN A 109 -1.34 -15.04 -9.54
N ASN A 110 -0.83 -14.18 -10.43
CA ASN A 110 0.49 -13.56 -10.26
C ASN A 110 0.55 -12.66 -9.02
N LEU A 111 -0.46 -11.82 -8.81
CA LEU A 111 -0.55 -10.95 -7.64
C LEU A 111 -0.63 -11.75 -6.33
N ASN A 112 -1.41 -12.83 -6.31
CA ASN A 112 -1.49 -13.73 -5.17
C ASN A 112 -0.14 -14.44 -4.90
N GLY A 113 0.57 -14.84 -5.95
CA GLY A 113 1.92 -15.40 -5.84
C GLY A 113 2.91 -14.41 -5.21
N LEU A 114 2.91 -13.17 -5.70
CA LEU A 114 3.75 -12.09 -5.15
C LEU A 114 3.40 -11.78 -3.70
N LEU A 115 2.10 -11.73 -3.36
CA LEU A 115 1.64 -11.51 -1.99
C LEU A 115 2.16 -12.61 -1.05
N LYS A 116 2.07 -13.87 -1.47
CA LYS A 116 2.59 -15.00 -0.69
C LYS A 116 4.10 -14.93 -0.48
N GLN A 117 4.85 -14.50 -1.51
CA GLN A 117 6.30 -14.28 -1.39
C GLN A 117 6.62 -13.17 -0.39
N GLN A 118 5.91 -12.03 -0.45
CA GLN A 118 6.10 -10.94 0.51
C GLN A 118 5.77 -11.36 1.95
N GLN A 119 4.67 -12.10 2.16
CA GLN A 119 4.32 -12.64 3.47
C GLN A 119 5.40 -13.58 4.02
N THR A 120 5.97 -14.43 3.15
CA THR A 120 7.05 -15.35 3.53
C THR A 120 8.30 -14.59 3.92
N LEU A 121 8.70 -13.59 3.13
CA LEU A 121 9.86 -12.74 3.42
C LEU A 121 9.68 -11.97 4.73
N LEU A 122 8.50 -11.40 4.95
CA LEU A 122 8.18 -10.68 6.19
C LEU A 122 8.29 -11.60 7.41
N SER A 123 7.76 -12.82 7.33
CA SER A 123 7.87 -13.82 8.40
C SER A 123 9.34 -14.19 8.68
N GLN A 124 10.15 -14.40 7.63
CA GLN A 124 11.58 -14.65 7.79
C GLN A 124 12.30 -13.48 8.45
N GLN A 125 12.00 -12.25 8.04
CA GLN A 125 12.59 -11.05 8.64
C GLN A 125 12.22 -10.91 10.13
N GLN A 126 10.96 -11.17 10.49
CA GLN A 126 10.51 -11.15 11.88
C GLN A 126 11.22 -12.23 12.72
N SER A 127 11.35 -13.44 12.18
CA SER A 127 12.09 -14.54 12.84
C SER A 127 13.56 -14.20 13.06
N LEU A 128 14.24 -13.67 12.04
CA LEU A 128 15.64 -13.24 12.14
C LEU A 128 15.81 -12.11 13.15
N GLN A 129 14.88 -11.15 13.21
CA GLN A 129 14.93 -10.07 14.19
C GLN A 129 14.80 -10.60 15.62
N LEU A 130 13.88 -11.54 15.86
CA LEU A 130 13.73 -12.18 17.17
C LEU A 130 15.01 -12.92 17.58
N GLN A 131 15.56 -13.75 16.69
CA GLN A 131 16.81 -14.48 16.95
C GLN A 131 17.99 -13.53 17.20
N SER A 132 18.07 -12.43 16.43
CA SER A 132 19.10 -11.42 16.63
C SER A 132 18.95 -10.73 17.99
N ASN A 133 17.73 -10.36 18.38
CA ASN A 133 17.46 -9.74 19.67
C ASN A 133 17.79 -10.68 20.84
N GLU A 134 17.49 -11.98 20.72
CA GLU A 134 17.86 -12.99 21.72
C GLU A 134 19.38 -13.12 21.85
N LYS A 135 20.11 -13.18 20.73
CA LYS A 135 21.58 -13.22 20.74
C LYS A 135 22.19 -11.95 21.34
N ILE A 136 21.64 -10.78 21.03
CA ILE A 136 22.09 -9.51 21.61
C ILE A 136 21.91 -9.55 23.13
N LYS A 137 20.74 -9.98 23.62
CA LYS A 137 20.50 -10.10 25.07
C LYS A 137 21.46 -11.08 25.74
N ALA A 138 21.75 -12.23 25.12
CA ALA A 138 22.72 -13.18 25.64
C ALA A 138 24.12 -12.55 25.75
N LEU A 139 24.58 -11.86 24.69
CA LEU A 139 25.86 -11.17 24.70
C LEU A 139 25.91 -10.01 25.71
N GLU A 140 24.80 -9.29 25.90
CA GLU A 140 24.69 -8.25 26.93
C GLU A 140 24.81 -8.82 28.34
N ILE A 141 24.23 -9.99 28.59
CA ILE A 141 24.38 -10.71 29.87
C ILE A 141 25.83 -11.15 30.07
N GLU A 142 26.42 -11.86 29.11
CA GLU A 142 27.82 -12.31 29.17
C GLU A 142 28.79 -11.14 29.40
N LEU A 143 28.56 -10.01 28.72
CA LEU A 143 29.39 -8.81 28.89
C LEU A 143 29.26 -8.20 30.29
N ASN A 144 28.06 -8.23 30.87
CA ASN A 144 27.85 -7.71 32.23
C ASN A 144 28.48 -8.63 33.28
N GLU A 145 28.35 -9.95 33.12
CA GLU A 145 29.00 -10.94 33.99
C GLU A 145 30.54 -10.76 33.96
N ILE A 146 31.14 -10.61 32.78
CA ILE A 146 32.59 -10.35 32.67
C ILE A 146 32.99 -9.04 33.36
N LYS A 147 32.16 -7.99 33.26
CA LYS A 147 32.44 -6.72 33.96
C LYS A 147 32.38 -6.88 35.47
N GLU A 148 31.41 -7.63 35.99
CA GLU A 148 31.29 -7.93 37.42
C GLU A 148 32.50 -8.73 37.90
N ASP A 149 32.90 -9.79 37.20
CA ASP A 149 34.09 -10.60 37.51
C ASP A 149 35.38 -9.77 37.52
N VAL A 150 35.53 -8.83 36.57
CA VAL A 150 36.70 -7.93 36.51
C VAL A 150 36.71 -6.97 37.70
N ILE A 151 35.55 -6.43 38.11
CA ILE A 151 35.43 -5.56 39.28
C ILE A 151 35.77 -6.36 40.56
N GLU A 152 35.22 -7.57 40.72
CA GLU A 152 35.53 -8.44 41.85
C GLU A 152 37.02 -8.78 41.90
N ALA A 153 37.62 -9.19 40.79
CA ALA A 153 39.04 -9.49 40.72
C ALA A 153 39.93 -8.27 41.07
N GLN A 154 39.56 -7.07 40.63
CA GLN A 154 40.28 -5.84 41.00
C GLN A 154 40.13 -5.50 42.48
N THR A 155 38.93 -5.64 43.06
CA THR A 155 38.70 -5.36 44.48
C THR A 155 39.43 -6.35 45.41
N VAL A 156 39.47 -7.64 45.07
CA VAL A 156 40.25 -8.65 45.79
C VAL A 156 41.75 -8.32 45.72
N ASN A 157 42.27 -7.95 44.54
CA ASN A 157 43.67 -7.58 44.37
C ASN A 157 44.06 -6.32 45.19
N ILE A 158 43.16 -5.33 45.26
CA ILE A 158 43.36 -4.13 46.09
C ILE A 158 43.37 -4.51 47.58
N ASN A 159 42.41 -5.32 48.03
CA ASN A 159 42.35 -5.75 49.42
C ASN A 159 43.58 -6.57 49.83
N ASP A 160 44.06 -7.48 48.99
CA ASP A 160 45.28 -8.26 49.25
C ASP A 160 46.54 -7.38 49.27
N LYS A 161 46.63 -6.35 48.41
CA LYS A 161 47.72 -5.35 48.48
C LYS A 161 47.67 -4.55 49.77
N VAL A 162 46.50 -4.05 50.15
CA VAL A 162 46.30 -3.25 51.36
C VAL A 162 46.59 -4.08 52.62
N TYR A 163 46.14 -5.33 52.66
CA TYR A 163 46.41 -6.25 53.79
C TYR A 163 47.90 -6.57 53.92
N ASN A 164 48.59 -6.79 52.80
CA ASN A 164 50.03 -7.03 52.78
C ASN A 164 50.84 -5.76 53.12
N GLU A 165 50.40 -4.56 52.72
CA GLU A 165 51.05 -3.31 53.13
C GLU A 165 50.86 -3.03 54.62
N LEU A 166 49.67 -3.25 55.17
CA LEU A 166 49.40 -3.12 56.61
C LEU A 166 50.25 -4.11 57.42
N LYS A 167 50.29 -5.39 57.02
CA LYS A 167 51.08 -6.42 57.71
C LYS A 167 52.59 -6.17 57.62
N ASN A 168 53.09 -5.62 56.51
CA ASN A 168 54.50 -5.24 56.35
C ASN A 168 54.86 -3.87 56.98
N SER A 169 53.87 -3.13 57.49
CA SER A 169 54.06 -1.84 58.16
C SER A 169 54.18 -1.96 59.68
N ASP A 170 53.67 -3.05 60.27
CA ASP A 170 53.83 -3.34 61.71
C ASP A 170 55.29 -3.65 62.11
N ASP A 171 56.11 -4.18 61.18
CA ASP A 171 57.53 -4.46 61.45
C ASP A 171 58.47 -3.24 61.29
N ARG A 172 57.96 -2.08 60.84
CA ARG A 172 58.80 -0.89 60.56
C ARG A 172 58.52 0.33 61.45
N ASN A 173 57.57 0.24 62.38
CA ASN A 173 57.23 1.36 63.27
C ASN A 173 57.84 1.21 64.68
N LYS A 174 59.18 1.26 64.76
CA LYS A 174 59.90 1.59 66.00
C LYS A 174 60.90 2.73 65.82
N LYS A 175 60.57 3.79 65.07
CA LYS A 175 61.29 5.07 65.16
C LYS A 175 60.32 6.24 65.03
N GLY A 176 59.91 6.76 66.18
CA GLY A 176 59.02 7.90 66.29
C GLY A 176 59.57 9.16 65.60
N PHE A 177 58.63 9.93 65.04
CA PHE A 177 58.80 11.16 64.27
C PHE A 177 59.57 12.31 64.96
N LEU A 178 59.98 12.15 66.23
CA LEU A 178 60.68 13.19 67.01
C LEU A 178 62.21 12.99 67.10
N SER A 179 62.76 11.92 66.52
CA SER A 179 64.20 11.62 66.63
C SER A 179 65.13 12.52 65.79
N LYS A 180 64.58 13.41 64.94
CA LYS A 180 65.35 14.31 64.07
C LYS A 180 65.64 15.69 64.66
N TRP A 181 65.10 16.02 65.84
CA TRP A 181 65.22 17.38 66.40
C TRP A 181 66.20 17.52 67.59
N PHE A 182 66.74 16.41 68.10
CA PHE A 182 67.69 16.41 69.22
C PHE A 182 69.07 15.86 68.85
N LYS A 183 69.73 16.49 67.88
CA LYS A 183 71.19 16.38 67.74
C LYS A 183 71.81 17.77 67.74
N LYS A 184 72.33 18.15 68.90
CA LYS A 184 73.33 19.20 69.09
C LYS A 184 74.55 18.55 69.73
#